data_AF-A0A485L863-F1
#
_entry.id   AF-A0A485L863-F1
#
_cell.length_a   1.000
_cell.length_b   1.000
_cell.length_c   1.000
_cell.angle_alpha   90.00
_cell.angle_beta   90.00
_cell.angle_gamma   90.00
#
_symmetry.space_group_name_H-M   'P 1'
#
loop_
_entity.id
_entity.type
_entity.pdbx_description
1 polymer ?
#
loop_
_entity_poly.entity_id
_entity_poly.type
_entity_poly.pdbx_seq_one_letter_code
_entity_poly.pdbx_strand_id
1 'polypeptide(L)'
;MDATALEKLWKQNQLKKAKLPELKQYLKGVKLSMAGELTDVAHRVKLHMDVTHGHLTVNVDGAAVSPFDLKPTQLRKHVALLGKDPQGNKDELLTLLIDHLRTHQGRSNEPSTTSGSTKRRRDDDVHPGVHLAQVILSLADDYPALLSASGIDVHPTSSTAVLRKAYFKLSLAVHPDKLPKDFADATKAFQALVTAYEVLSLPPELRAAATATADKGSSAALMRSNENCYRTPVYCPRCHEEWGLLTQGCEPFDYNFLMMGLKTFHCATCLFEFGCVTAEHACPHCHVIGVDYHPADYHRHVTCPHCHRIYGFYMYSMSARREKEYRAAIRASQEAKLQEKARRDERSKRASHRRQAVQDDDTQGKEKLFVMNLLDVCPRCGDVDVDSSEDARVAHLDACVDVAKIKRHRAMVAETEQRNEARAAAAAKQDAVQNAASWAYLGAKSADMWLLSLEQLHQMAKSYELETSGTRDELIARLVRHRNALDSKRMLGNGEAAAKKPRISVDDLPTNMERMTVAQLMGVCAAFGVKATKKTKRGLIDSIERAAVGNADEPLRLRNA
;
A
#
# COMPACT_ATOMS: atom_id res chain seq x y z
N MET A 1 27.71 28.02 -51.28
CA MET A 1 28.97 27.98 -50.52
C MET A 1 29.87 26.91 -51.10
N ASP A 2 31.18 27.17 -51.17
CA ASP A 2 32.17 26.18 -51.58
C ASP A 2 32.25 25.05 -50.53
N ALA A 3 32.37 23.78 -50.92
CA ALA A 3 32.29 22.63 -50.00
C ALA A 3 33.34 22.71 -48.87
N THR A 4 34.49 23.30 -49.19
CA THR A 4 35.62 23.56 -48.30
C THR A 4 35.31 24.60 -47.21
N ALA A 5 34.47 25.59 -47.49
CA ALA A 5 34.06 26.61 -46.52
C ALA A 5 33.11 26.03 -45.46
N LEU A 6 32.20 25.14 -45.86
CA LEU A 6 31.27 24.47 -44.96
C LEU A 6 32.00 23.48 -44.03
N GLU A 7 32.98 22.75 -44.56
CA GLU A 7 33.83 21.84 -43.78
C GLU A 7 34.65 22.59 -42.72
N LYS A 8 35.18 23.77 -43.05
CA LYS A 8 35.89 24.63 -42.08
C LYS A 8 34.97 25.08 -40.94
N LEU A 9 33.73 25.46 -41.25
CA LEU A 9 32.73 25.84 -40.25
C LEU A 9 32.29 24.64 -39.39
N TRP A 10 32.20 23.45 -39.96
CA TRP A 10 31.91 22.22 -39.21
C TRP A 10 33.04 21.86 -38.23
N LYS A 11 34.31 21.84 -38.69
CA LYS A 11 35.48 21.56 -37.82
C LYS A 11 35.59 22.53 -36.64
N GLN A 12 35.15 23.78 -36.83
CA GLN A 12 35.14 24.80 -35.78
C GLN A 12 33.84 24.81 -34.94
N ASN A 13 32.88 23.91 -35.23
CA ASN A 13 31.55 23.85 -34.62
C ASN A 13 30.76 25.18 -34.73
N GLN A 14 30.95 25.91 -35.83
CA GLN A 14 30.39 27.24 -36.11
C GLN A 14 29.36 27.24 -37.26
N LEU A 15 28.73 26.10 -37.56
CA LEU A 15 27.75 25.95 -38.64
C LEU A 15 26.55 26.91 -38.51
N LYS A 16 26.22 27.39 -37.31
CA LYS A 16 25.18 28.41 -37.08
C LYS A 16 25.50 29.78 -37.69
N LYS A 17 26.77 30.04 -38.08
CA LYS A 17 27.19 31.29 -38.74
C LYS A 17 26.97 31.27 -40.26
N ALA A 18 26.65 30.11 -40.85
CA ALA A 18 26.34 29.99 -42.27
C ALA A 18 24.93 30.53 -42.57
N LYS A 19 24.69 30.97 -43.81
CA LYS A 19 23.37 31.48 -44.21
C LYS A 19 22.40 30.30 -44.39
N LEU A 20 21.17 30.44 -43.89
CA LEU A 20 20.13 29.41 -43.99
C LEU A 20 19.90 28.85 -45.41
N PRO A 21 19.88 29.67 -46.49
CA PRO A 21 19.71 29.16 -47.85
C PRO A 21 20.85 28.22 -48.29
N GLU A 22 22.07 28.45 -47.82
CA GLU A 22 23.26 27.66 -48.18
C GLU A 22 23.22 26.28 -47.51
N LEU A 23 22.81 26.22 -46.25
CA LEU A 23 22.63 24.95 -45.53
C LEU A 23 21.47 24.12 -46.12
N LYS A 24 20.37 24.78 -46.52
CA LYS A 24 19.26 24.09 -47.21
C LYS A 24 19.70 23.56 -48.59
N GLN A 25 20.49 24.33 -49.33
CA GLN A 25 21.04 23.88 -50.62
C GLN A 25 21.96 22.65 -50.46
N TYR A 26 22.77 22.59 -49.40
CA TYR A 26 23.57 21.42 -49.07
C TYR A 26 22.70 20.19 -48.74
N LEU A 27 21.70 20.33 -47.85
CA LEU A 27 20.78 19.22 -47.53
C LEU A 27 19.99 18.73 -48.75
N LYS A 28 19.64 19.64 -49.68
CA LYS A 28 19.01 19.28 -50.96
C LYS A 28 19.92 18.39 -51.82
N GLY A 29 21.22 18.71 -51.89
CA GLY A 29 22.20 17.89 -52.61
C GLY A 29 22.38 16.49 -52.01
N VAL A 30 22.22 16.38 -50.69
CA VAL A 30 22.36 15.14 -49.91
C VAL A 30 21.03 14.38 -49.73
N LYS A 31 19.93 14.89 -50.31
CA LYS A 31 18.57 14.30 -50.20
C LYS A 31 18.04 14.17 -48.76
N LEU A 32 18.43 15.08 -47.88
CA LEU A 32 17.90 15.17 -46.51
C LEU A 32 16.85 16.28 -46.37
N SER A 33 16.02 16.19 -45.32
CA SER A 33 14.94 17.16 -45.07
C SER A 33 15.47 18.58 -44.86
N MET A 34 14.90 19.56 -45.57
CA MET A 34 15.20 20.99 -45.45
C MET A 34 14.28 21.72 -44.45
N ALA A 35 13.38 20.99 -43.77
CA ALA A 35 12.42 21.55 -42.83
C ALA A 35 13.08 21.95 -41.51
N GLY A 36 12.58 23.04 -40.91
CA GLY A 36 13.05 23.60 -39.63
C GLY A 36 13.69 24.98 -39.75
N GLU A 37 14.02 25.54 -38.59
CA GLU A 37 14.73 26.82 -38.46
C GLU A 37 16.24 26.65 -38.67
N LEU A 38 16.99 27.75 -38.62
CA LEU A 38 18.45 27.73 -38.83
C LEU A 38 19.18 26.75 -37.89
N THR A 39 18.71 26.62 -36.65
CA THR A 39 19.25 25.70 -35.66
C THR A 39 19.08 24.24 -36.07
N ASP A 40 17.89 23.88 -36.55
CA ASP A 40 17.55 22.49 -36.90
C ASP A 40 18.26 22.05 -38.18
N VAL A 41 18.30 22.95 -39.17
CA VAL A 41 18.99 22.74 -40.43
C VAL A 41 20.50 22.64 -40.18
N ALA A 42 21.10 23.52 -39.37
CA ALA A 42 22.51 23.45 -39.02
C ALA A 42 22.86 22.18 -38.23
N HIS A 43 21.96 21.73 -37.35
CA HIS A 43 22.11 20.49 -36.59
C HIS A 43 22.07 19.25 -37.52
N ARG A 44 21.14 19.21 -38.47
CA ARG A 44 21.05 18.11 -39.43
C ARG A 44 22.25 18.04 -40.37
N VAL A 45 22.77 19.20 -40.80
CA VAL A 45 24.04 19.29 -41.56
C VAL A 45 25.19 18.77 -40.73
N LYS A 46 25.28 19.16 -39.45
CA LYS A 46 26.31 18.66 -38.53
C LYS A 46 26.27 17.13 -38.41
N LEU A 47 25.11 16.55 -38.10
CA LEU A 47 24.95 15.10 -37.99
C LEU A 47 25.35 14.36 -39.28
N HIS A 48 24.99 14.91 -40.45
CA HIS A 48 25.37 14.33 -41.73
C HIS A 48 26.89 14.35 -41.93
N MET A 49 27.52 15.50 -41.73
CA MET A 49 28.98 15.64 -41.86
C MET A 49 29.73 14.75 -40.88
N ASP A 50 29.21 14.60 -39.66
CA ASP A 50 29.80 13.71 -38.66
C ASP A 50 29.73 12.23 -39.05
N VAL A 51 28.66 11.80 -39.73
CA VAL A 51 28.54 10.44 -40.28
C VAL A 51 29.45 10.24 -41.49
N THR A 52 29.49 11.21 -42.41
CA THR A 52 30.29 11.12 -43.64
C THR A 52 31.79 11.17 -43.35
N HIS A 53 32.25 12.10 -42.50
CA HIS A 53 33.67 12.23 -42.15
C HIS A 53 34.13 11.27 -41.06
N GLY A 54 33.22 10.79 -40.20
CA GLY A 54 33.52 9.78 -39.18
C GLY A 54 33.38 8.33 -39.66
N HIS A 55 32.97 8.09 -40.92
CA HIS A 55 32.65 6.76 -41.45
C HIS A 55 31.78 5.93 -40.49
N LEU A 56 30.77 6.57 -39.89
CA LEU A 56 29.91 5.94 -38.88
C LEU A 56 28.89 5.05 -39.59
N THR A 57 28.98 3.74 -39.39
CA THR A 57 28.05 2.76 -39.96
C THR A 57 27.39 1.92 -38.87
N VAL A 58 26.15 1.51 -39.12
CA VAL A 58 25.38 0.59 -38.27
C VAL A 58 25.26 -0.74 -39.00
N ASN A 59 25.51 -1.84 -38.29
CA ASN A 59 25.33 -3.18 -38.86
C ASN A 59 23.84 -3.57 -38.76
N VAL A 60 23.21 -3.75 -39.93
CA VAL A 60 21.84 -4.26 -40.05
C VAL A 60 21.90 -5.50 -40.93
N ASP A 61 21.52 -6.65 -40.38
CA ASP A 61 21.44 -7.93 -41.08
C ASP A 61 22.73 -8.32 -41.83
N GLY A 62 23.91 -7.95 -41.28
CA GLY A 62 25.22 -8.26 -41.83
C GLY A 62 25.76 -7.22 -42.83
N ALA A 63 25.01 -6.17 -43.13
CA ALA A 63 25.45 -5.07 -43.99
C ALA A 63 25.72 -3.79 -43.19
N ALA A 64 26.82 -3.10 -43.49
CA ALA A 64 27.14 -1.79 -42.95
C ALA A 64 26.32 -0.71 -43.66
N VAL A 65 25.36 -0.11 -42.97
CA VAL A 65 24.43 0.88 -43.51
C VAL A 65 24.63 2.23 -42.79
N SER A 66 24.45 3.34 -43.49
CA SER A 66 24.50 4.68 -42.90
C SER A 66 23.33 4.88 -41.92
N PRO A 67 23.52 5.50 -40.75
CA PRO A 67 22.45 5.85 -39.82
C PRO A 67 21.26 6.57 -40.46
N PHE A 68 21.51 7.38 -41.50
CA PHE A 68 20.46 8.16 -42.19
C PHE A 68 19.52 7.32 -43.06
N ASP A 69 19.98 6.16 -43.52
CA ASP A 69 19.23 5.25 -44.39
C ASP A 69 18.31 4.31 -43.59
N LEU A 70 18.43 4.33 -42.25
CA LEU A 70 17.57 3.53 -41.37
C LEU A 70 16.12 4.02 -41.40
N LYS A 71 15.20 3.06 -41.51
CA LYS A 71 13.76 3.34 -41.34
C LYS A 71 13.49 3.76 -39.89
N PRO A 72 12.47 4.60 -39.62
CA PRO A 72 12.16 5.06 -38.25
C PRO A 72 11.96 3.94 -37.23
N THR A 73 11.39 2.80 -37.66
CA THR A 73 11.23 1.60 -36.82
C THR A 73 12.56 0.93 -36.47
N GLN A 74 13.49 0.84 -37.42
CA GLN A 74 14.84 0.31 -37.18
C GLN A 74 15.65 1.23 -36.28
N LEU A 75 15.54 2.54 -36.48
CA LEU A 75 16.21 3.55 -35.66
C LEU A 75 15.78 3.45 -34.19
N ARG A 76 14.47 3.33 -33.92
CA ARG A 76 13.94 3.10 -32.57
C ARG A 76 14.43 1.80 -31.95
N LYS A 77 14.49 0.71 -32.73
CA LYS A 77 15.01 -0.58 -32.28
C LYS A 77 16.47 -0.47 -31.85
N HIS A 78 17.31 0.22 -32.64
CA HIS A 78 18.71 0.43 -32.28
C HIS A 78 18.86 1.32 -31.06
N VAL A 79 18.11 2.43 -30.95
CA VAL A 79 18.16 3.30 -29.76
C VAL A 79 17.70 2.56 -28.49
N ALA A 80 16.68 1.70 -28.59
CA ALA A 80 16.23 0.86 -27.48
C ALA A 80 17.29 -0.18 -27.07
N LEU A 81 17.99 -0.79 -28.04
CA LEU A 81 19.11 -1.70 -27.77
C LEU A 81 20.28 -1.00 -27.05
N LEU A 82 20.42 0.32 -27.23
CA LEU A 82 21.41 1.14 -26.52
C LEU A 82 20.95 1.56 -25.11
N GLY A 83 19.77 1.13 -24.66
CA GLY A 83 19.21 1.50 -23.35
C GLY A 83 18.80 2.98 -23.25
N LYS A 84 18.65 3.68 -24.38
CA LYS A 84 18.18 5.08 -24.46
C LYS A 84 16.70 5.11 -24.84
N ASP A 85 15.99 6.19 -24.50
CA ASP A 85 14.57 6.34 -24.80
C ASP A 85 14.32 6.29 -26.33
N PRO A 86 13.53 5.32 -26.83
CA PRO A 86 13.20 5.20 -28.25
C PRO A 86 12.06 6.13 -28.68
N GLN A 87 11.51 6.96 -27.79
CA GLN A 87 10.51 7.97 -28.12
C GLN A 87 11.19 9.27 -28.57
N GLY A 88 10.73 9.85 -29.69
CA GLY A 88 11.29 11.10 -30.20
C GLY A 88 11.16 11.26 -31.72
N ASN A 89 11.50 12.45 -32.18
CA ASN A 89 11.55 12.77 -33.61
C ASN A 89 12.76 12.11 -34.28
N LYS A 90 12.71 11.92 -35.62
CA LYS A 90 13.78 11.21 -36.36
C LYS A 90 15.17 11.81 -36.10
N ASP A 91 15.28 13.14 -36.01
CA ASP A 91 16.55 13.82 -35.76
C ASP A 91 17.08 13.60 -34.33
N GLU A 92 16.21 13.52 -33.33
CA GLU A 92 16.59 13.23 -31.93
C GLU A 92 17.15 11.81 -31.81
N LEU A 93 16.45 10.83 -32.41
CA LEU A 93 16.89 9.44 -32.44
C LEU A 93 18.20 9.26 -33.23
N LEU A 94 18.39 10.00 -34.33
CA LEU A 94 19.65 10.02 -35.07
C LEU A 94 20.79 10.60 -34.24
N THR A 95 20.53 11.66 -33.47
CA THR A 95 21.53 12.27 -32.58
C THR A 95 22.01 11.26 -31.54
N LEU A 96 21.08 10.58 -30.86
CA LEU A 96 21.40 9.61 -29.82
C LEU A 96 22.22 8.43 -30.33
N LEU A 97 21.94 7.97 -31.55
CA LEU A 97 22.64 6.88 -32.21
C LEU A 97 24.02 7.31 -32.71
N ILE A 98 24.12 8.45 -33.38
CA ILE A 98 25.39 8.98 -33.93
C ILE A 98 26.37 9.33 -32.81
N ASP A 99 25.90 9.92 -31.71
CA ASP A 99 26.76 10.19 -30.54
C ASP A 99 27.30 8.90 -29.93
N HIS A 100 26.47 7.85 -29.84
CA HIS A 100 26.92 6.56 -29.34
C HIS A 100 27.99 5.92 -30.27
N LEU A 101 27.78 5.95 -31.59
CA LEU A 101 28.75 5.44 -32.56
C LEU A 101 30.09 6.17 -32.48
N ARG A 102 30.10 7.49 -32.25
CA ARG A 102 31.35 8.25 -32.03
C ARG A 102 32.08 7.83 -30.77
N THR A 103 31.35 7.63 -29.67
CA THR A 103 31.97 7.20 -28.41
C THR A 103 32.57 5.79 -28.48
N HIS A 104 32.00 4.91 -29.33
CA HIS A 104 32.46 3.53 -29.48
C HIS A 104 33.54 3.35 -30.56
N GLN A 105 33.56 4.15 -31.63
CA GLN A 105 34.67 4.11 -32.61
C GLN A 105 36.01 4.56 -32.00
N GLY A 106 36.00 5.36 -30.93
CA GLY A 106 37.22 5.70 -30.17
C GLY A 106 37.80 4.55 -29.33
N ARG A 107 37.11 3.40 -29.24
CA ARG A 107 37.50 2.24 -28.41
C ARG A 107 37.80 0.97 -29.21
N SER A 108 37.66 0.96 -30.53
CA SER A 108 37.72 -0.25 -31.36
C SER A 108 39.12 -0.61 -31.87
N ASN A 109 40.15 -0.52 -31.04
CA ASN A 109 41.50 -0.99 -31.38
C ASN A 109 42.11 -1.89 -30.29
N GLU A 110 41.30 -2.73 -29.65
CA GLU A 110 41.82 -3.97 -29.04
C GLU A 110 40.92 -5.16 -29.40
N PRO A 111 41.49 -6.28 -29.84
CA PRO A 111 40.73 -7.47 -30.19
C PRO A 111 40.26 -8.20 -28.94
N SER A 112 39.04 -8.71 -28.99
CA SER A 112 38.47 -9.61 -28.00
C SER A 112 39.35 -10.85 -27.83
N THR A 113 40.04 -10.94 -26.70
CA THR A 113 40.62 -12.20 -26.20
C THR A 113 40.02 -12.55 -24.85
N THR A 114 39.33 -13.68 -24.86
CA THR A 114 39.00 -14.50 -23.70
C THR A 114 40.29 -14.91 -22.97
N SER A 115 40.57 -14.35 -21.79
CA SER A 115 41.42 -15.00 -20.78
C SER A 115 41.20 -14.36 -19.41
N GLY A 116 40.94 -15.19 -18.40
CA GLY A 116 40.88 -14.75 -17.01
C GLY A 116 42.24 -14.29 -16.49
N SER A 117 42.24 -13.22 -15.70
CA SER A 117 43.08 -13.08 -14.50
C SER A 117 42.71 -11.80 -13.75
N THR A 118 42.10 -12.05 -12.60
CA THR A 118 42.18 -11.28 -11.35
C THR A 118 43.23 -10.15 -11.30
N LYS A 119 42.75 -8.90 -11.29
CA LYS A 119 43.43 -7.80 -10.60
C LYS A 119 42.42 -7.03 -9.74
N ARG A 120 42.53 -7.30 -8.45
CA ARG A 120 41.85 -6.67 -7.31
C ARG A 120 41.81 -5.14 -7.48
N ARG A 121 40.62 -4.59 -7.73
CA ARG A 121 40.26 -3.22 -7.28
C ARG A 121 39.55 -3.38 -5.94
N ARG A 122 39.88 -2.51 -4.99
CA ARG A 122 39.36 -2.55 -3.61
C ARG A 122 37.85 -2.35 -3.62
N ASP A 123 37.13 -3.34 -3.11
CA ASP A 123 35.66 -3.41 -2.96
C ASP A 123 35.17 -2.74 -1.67
N ASP A 124 35.69 -1.55 -1.33
CA ASP A 124 35.40 -0.93 -0.01
C ASP A 124 34.45 0.28 -0.03
N ASP A 125 33.74 0.57 -1.13
CA ASP A 125 32.75 1.67 -1.17
C ASP A 125 31.46 1.35 -1.97
N VAL A 126 31.05 0.08 -2.05
CA VAL A 126 29.72 -0.25 -2.59
C VAL A 126 28.69 -0.08 -1.48
N HIS A 127 27.87 0.98 -1.59
CA HIS A 127 26.75 1.22 -0.68
C HIS A 127 25.94 -0.07 -0.49
N PRO A 128 25.71 -0.58 0.75
CA PRO A 128 25.11 -1.89 0.99
C PRO A 128 23.77 -2.11 0.27
N GLY A 129 22.98 -1.03 0.11
CA GLY A 129 21.73 -1.05 -0.64
C GLY A 129 21.89 -1.27 -2.16
N VAL A 130 23.00 -0.85 -2.76
CA VAL A 130 23.26 -1.04 -4.21
C VAL A 130 23.59 -2.49 -4.51
N HIS A 131 24.39 -3.14 -3.67
CA HIS A 131 24.65 -4.57 -3.79
C HIS A 131 23.35 -5.38 -3.67
N LEU A 132 22.50 -5.05 -2.69
CA LEU A 132 21.21 -5.70 -2.52
C LEU A 132 20.26 -5.46 -3.71
N ALA A 133 20.26 -4.25 -4.28
CA ALA A 133 19.47 -3.93 -5.46
C ALA A 133 19.93 -4.71 -6.71
N GLN A 134 21.23 -4.89 -6.88
CA GLN A 134 21.80 -5.73 -7.96
C GLN A 134 21.43 -7.21 -7.79
N VAL A 135 21.47 -7.73 -6.56
CA VAL A 135 21.01 -9.10 -6.26
C VAL A 135 19.53 -9.26 -6.59
N ILE A 136 18.67 -8.30 -6.23
CA ILE A 136 17.24 -8.32 -6.55
C ILE A 136 17.01 -8.36 -8.07
N LEU A 137 17.75 -7.54 -8.83
CA LEU A 137 17.64 -7.54 -10.30
C LEU A 137 18.10 -8.85 -10.92
N SER A 138 19.13 -9.49 -10.36
CA SER A 138 19.60 -10.80 -10.83
C SER A 138 18.61 -11.94 -10.54
N LEU A 139 17.72 -11.75 -9.57
CA LEU A 139 16.70 -12.72 -9.13
C LEU A 139 15.28 -12.31 -9.55
N ALA A 140 15.14 -11.36 -10.50
CA ALA A 140 13.84 -10.82 -10.89
C ALA A 140 12.82 -11.87 -11.36
N ASP A 141 13.31 -13.00 -11.90
CA ASP A 141 12.49 -14.11 -12.40
C ASP A 141 12.20 -15.18 -11.33
N ASP A 142 12.89 -15.17 -10.19
CA ASP A 142 12.71 -16.10 -9.07
C ASP A 142 12.20 -15.34 -7.82
N TYR A 143 10.87 -15.14 -7.78
CA TYR A 143 10.23 -14.37 -6.71
C TYR A 143 10.53 -14.89 -5.28
N PRO A 144 10.50 -16.21 -5.00
CA PRO A 144 10.88 -16.75 -3.70
C PRO A 144 12.34 -16.44 -3.33
N ALA A 145 13.30 -16.63 -4.25
CA ALA A 145 14.70 -16.32 -3.99
C ALA A 145 14.92 -14.82 -3.76
N LEU A 146 14.22 -13.97 -4.52
CA LEU A 146 14.27 -12.51 -4.38
C LEU A 146 13.87 -12.05 -2.97
N LEU A 147 12.73 -12.51 -2.45
CA LEU A 147 12.32 -12.15 -1.08
C LEU A 147 13.21 -12.79 -0.01
N SER A 148 13.79 -13.97 -0.31
CA SER A 148 14.74 -14.64 0.58
C SER A 148 16.05 -13.88 0.74
N ALA A 149 16.40 -12.98 -0.19
CA ALA A 149 17.55 -12.07 -0.05
C ALA A 149 17.46 -11.14 1.17
N SER A 150 16.30 -11.05 1.82
CA SER A 150 16.12 -10.36 3.11
C SER A 150 16.83 -11.07 4.30
N GLY A 151 17.31 -12.30 4.09
CA GLY A 151 17.81 -13.20 5.14
C GLY A 151 16.69 -13.88 5.92
N ILE A 152 15.49 -13.91 5.38
CA ILE A 152 14.34 -14.66 5.88
C ILE A 152 13.99 -15.67 4.79
N ASP A 153 13.98 -16.96 5.11
CA ASP A 153 13.67 -17.99 4.11
C ASP A 153 12.21 -17.88 3.67
N VAL A 154 12.02 -17.49 2.41
CA VAL A 154 10.70 -17.29 1.80
C VAL A 154 10.45 -18.35 0.74
N HIS A 155 9.34 -19.05 0.91
CA HIS A 155 8.82 -20.02 -0.05
C HIS A 155 7.48 -19.53 -0.65
N PRO A 156 7.06 -20.10 -1.79
CA PRO A 156 5.74 -19.83 -2.36
C PRO A 156 4.58 -20.06 -1.38
N THR A 157 4.78 -20.92 -0.40
CA THR A 157 3.82 -21.31 0.64
C THR A 157 4.10 -20.63 1.98
N SER A 158 5.02 -19.66 2.06
CA SER A 158 5.19 -18.86 3.29
C SER A 158 3.95 -18.02 3.58
N SER A 159 3.67 -17.75 4.86
CA SER A 159 2.55 -16.91 5.29
C SER A 159 2.71 -15.46 4.81
N THR A 160 1.61 -14.76 4.57
CA THR A 160 1.64 -13.37 4.12
C THR A 160 2.27 -12.42 5.14
N ALA A 161 2.25 -12.77 6.42
CA ALA A 161 3.00 -12.06 7.46
C ALA A 161 4.52 -12.15 7.23
N VAL A 162 5.04 -13.35 6.95
CA VAL A 162 6.47 -13.58 6.63
C VAL A 162 6.86 -12.86 5.34
N LEU A 163 6.03 -12.98 4.29
CA LEU A 163 6.23 -12.27 3.02
C LEU A 163 6.30 -10.74 3.24
N ARG A 164 5.39 -10.19 4.04
CA ARG A 164 5.35 -8.75 4.35
C ARG A 164 6.59 -8.32 5.14
N LYS A 165 7.06 -9.14 6.08
CA LYS A 165 8.27 -8.86 6.86
C LYS A 165 9.53 -8.83 5.99
N ALA A 166 9.68 -9.82 5.10
CA ALA A 166 10.78 -9.88 4.12
C ALA A 166 10.74 -8.67 3.16
N TYR A 167 9.57 -8.38 2.59
CA TYR A 167 9.37 -7.22 1.71
C TYR A 167 9.68 -5.89 2.43
N PHE A 168 9.19 -5.69 3.66
CA PHE A 168 9.44 -4.46 4.40
C PHE A 168 10.93 -4.25 4.69
N LYS A 169 11.65 -5.31 5.08
CA LYS A 169 13.09 -5.26 5.32
C LYS A 169 13.88 -4.87 4.05
N LEU A 170 13.53 -5.45 2.90
CA LEU A 170 14.18 -5.16 1.61
C LEU A 170 13.83 -3.76 1.09
N SER A 171 12.56 -3.37 1.16
CA SER A 171 12.09 -2.06 0.68
C SER A 171 12.73 -0.90 1.45
N LEU A 172 13.02 -1.06 2.75
CA LEU A 172 13.73 -0.05 3.53
C LEU A 172 15.19 0.16 3.08
N ALA A 173 15.82 -0.85 2.46
CA ALA A 173 17.21 -0.82 2.02
C ALA A 173 17.35 -0.47 0.53
N VAL A 174 16.35 -0.80 -0.28
CA VAL A 174 16.35 -0.67 -1.75
C VAL A 174 15.40 0.44 -2.24
N HIS A 175 14.83 1.24 -1.32
CA HIS A 175 14.02 2.39 -1.70
C HIS A 175 14.83 3.35 -2.58
N PRO A 176 14.29 3.83 -3.72
CA PRO A 176 15.03 4.68 -4.66
C PRO A 176 15.57 5.96 -4.00
N ASP A 177 14.88 6.51 -3.01
CA ASP A 177 15.34 7.71 -2.26
C ASP A 177 16.59 7.48 -1.39
N LYS A 178 16.90 6.23 -1.03
CA LYS A 178 18.03 5.88 -0.15
C LYS A 178 19.25 5.35 -0.92
N LEU A 179 19.09 5.08 -2.21
CA LEU A 179 20.18 4.63 -3.06
C LEU A 179 20.92 5.84 -3.64
N PRO A 180 22.24 5.72 -3.90
CA PRO A 180 22.99 6.76 -4.59
C PRO A 180 22.30 7.09 -5.93
N LYS A 181 22.21 8.38 -6.28
CA LYS A 181 21.57 8.86 -7.52
C LYS A 181 22.19 8.27 -8.80
N ASP A 182 23.41 7.77 -8.70
CA ASP A 182 24.15 7.15 -9.79
C ASP A 182 23.70 5.72 -10.09
N PHE A 183 22.89 5.09 -9.23
CA PHE A 183 22.31 3.78 -9.49
C PHE A 183 21.02 3.90 -10.32
N ALA A 184 21.17 3.90 -11.65
CA ALA A 184 20.08 4.07 -12.61
C ALA A 184 18.94 3.03 -12.50
N ASP A 185 19.23 1.83 -11.98
CA ASP A 185 18.26 0.74 -11.89
C ASP A 185 17.55 0.65 -10.52
N ALA A 186 17.67 1.69 -9.67
CA ALA A 186 17.01 1.77 -8.36
C ALA A 186 15.50 1.47 -8.44
N THR A 187 14.82 2.15 -9.37
CA THR A 187 13.37 2.01 -9.57
C THR A 187 13.00 0.61 -10.07
N LYS A 188 13.81 0.03 -10.95
CA LYS A 188 13.57 -1.32 -11.49
C LYS A 188 13.73 -2.39 -10.42
N ALA A 189 14.76 -2.27 -9.58
CA ALA A 189 14.97 -3.17 -8.45
C ALA A 189 13.80 -3.10 -7.46
N PHE A 190 13.32 -1.88 -7.17
CA PHE A 190 12.17 -1.69 -6.30
C PHE A 190 10.87 -2.25 -6.90
N GLN A 191 10.64 -2.05 -8.21
CA GLN A 191 9.49 -2.61 -8.91
C GLN A 191 9.52 -4.15 -8.92
N ALA A 192 10.68 -4.76 -9.19
CA ALA A 192 10.85 -6.22 -9.13
C ALA A 192 10.52 -6.78 -7.74
N LEU A 193 10.94 -6.08 -6.68
CA LEU A 193 10.60 -6.41 -5.30
C LEU A 193 9.09 -6.31 -5.01
N VAL A 194 8.42 -5.27 -5.49
CA VAL A 194 6.96 -5.11 -5.35
C VAL A 194 6.22 -6.23 -6.08
N THR A 195 6.59 -6.51 -7.34
CA THR A 195 6.00 -7.57 -8.15
C THR A 195 6.15 -8.94 -7.47
N ALA A 196 7.34 -9.25 -6.94
CA ALA A 196 7.59 -10.51 -6.23
C ALA A 196 6.67 -10.67 -5.01
N TYR A 197 6.48 -9.61 -4.22
CA TYR A 197 5.57 -9.62 -3.08
C TYR A 197 4.11 -9.77 -3.50
N GLU A 198 3.65 -9.02 -4.51
CA GLU A 198 2.28 -9.09 -4.99
C GLU A 198 1.94 -10.50 -5.50
N VAL A 199 2.78 -11.07 -6.37
CA VAL A 199 2.59 -12.42 -6.91
C VAL A 199 2.59 -13.46 -5.80
N LEU A 200 3.53 -13.42 -4.86
CA LEU A 200 3.59 -14.39 -3.76
C LEU A 200 2.50 -14.18 -2.70
N SER A 201 1.91 -12.99 -2.61
CA SER A 201 0.80 -12.72 -1.70
C SER A 201 -0.54 -13.29 -2.18
N LEU A 202 -0.68 -13.56 -3.49
CA LEU A 202 -1.88 -14.16 -4.07
C LEU A 202 -1.99 -15.67 -3.77
N PRO A 203 -3.22 -16.23 -3.68
CA PRO A 203 -3.45 -17.67 -3.64
C PRO A 203 -2.86 -18.39 -4.87
N PRO A 204 -2.39 -19.65 -4.75
CA PRO A 204 -1.72 -20.37 -5.84
C PRO A 204 -2.52 -20.40 -7.15
N GLU A 205 -3.84 -20.55 -7.05
CA GLU A 205 -4.79 -20.56 -8.17
C GLU A 205 -4.82 -19.24 -8.95
N LEU A 206 -4.67 -18.11 -8.26
CA LEU A 206 -4.66 -16.77 -8.86
C LEU A 206 -3.26 -16.34 -9.32
N ARG A 207 -2.18 -17.01 -8.86
CA ARG A 207 -0.81 -16.75 -9.34
C ARG A 207 -0.66 -17.14 -10.81
N ALA A 208 -1.16 -18.32 -11.17
CA ALA A 208 -1.15 -18.81 -12.55
C ALA A 208 -1.94 -17.88 -13.48
N ALA A 209 -3.06 -17.32 -13.01
CA ALA A 209 -3.86 -16.35 -13.73
C ALA A 209 -3.20 -14.96 -13.82
N ALA A 210 -2.44 -14.53 -12.82
CA ALA A 210 -1.72 -13.25 -12.83
C ALA A 210 -0.52 -13.24 -13.80
N THR A 211 0.12 -14.40 -14.02
CA THR A 211 1.19 -14.57 -15.02
C THR A 211 0.68 -14.79 -16.45
N ALA A 212 -0.59 -15.20 -16.61
CA ALA A 212 -1.22 -15.40 -17.91
C ALA A 212 -2.05 -14.17 -18.28
N THR A 213 -1.50 -13.25 -19.07
CA THR A 213 -2.30 -12.19 -19.67
C THR A 213 -3.37 -12.79 -20.59
N ALA A 214 -4.63 -12.47 -20.28
CA ALA A 214 -5.79 -12.52 -21.17
C ALA A 214 -6.09 -13.87 -21.84
N ASP A 215 -6.85 -14.73 -21.15
CA ASP A 215 -7.90 -15.46 -21.86
C ASP A 215 -9.13 -15.74 -20.99
N LYS A 216 -10.28 -15.69 -21.67
CA LYS A 216 -11.65 -15.58 -21.16
C LYS A 216 -12.10 -16.78 -20.30
N GLY A 217 -13.02 -16.50 -19.38
CA GLY A 217 -14.26 -17.26 -19.31
C GLY A 217 -14.62 -17.91 -17.97
N SER A 218 -15.67 -17.37 -17.37
CA SER A 218 -16.45 -17.91 -16.25
C SER A 218 -15.76 -17.87 -14.88
N SER A 219 -16.32 -17.04 -13.99
CA SER A 219 -16.18 -17.23 -12.55
C SER A 219 -16.93 -18.52 -12.18
N ALA A 220 -16.30 -19.67 -12.40
CA ALA A 220 -16.67 -20.85 -11.65
C ALA A 220 -16.54 -20.44 -10.17
N ALA A 221 -17.64 -20.57 -9.41
CA ALA A 221 -17.59 -20.43 -7.97
C ALA A 221 -16.64 -21.53 -7.47
N LEU A 222 -15.38 -21.16 -7.30
CA LEU A 222 -14.31 -22.04 -6.92
C LEU A 222 -14.63 -22.51 -5.50
N MET A 223 -15.30 -23.65 -5.40
CA MET A 223 -15.66 -24.23 -4.11
C MET A 223 -14.37 -24.68 -3.46
N ARG A 224 -13.97 -23.95 -2.41
CA ARG A 224 -12.83 -24.29 -1.57
C ARG A 224 -13.02 -25.70 -1.01
N SER A 225 -12.07 -26.59 -1.28
CA SER A 225 -11.99 -27.90 -0.64
C SER A 225 -11.27 -27.80 0.72
N ASN A 226 -11.59 -28.72 1.64
CA ASN A 226 -10.86 -28.89 2.90
C ASN A 226 -9.69 -29.89 2.75
N GLU A 227 -9.25 -30.17 1.52
CA GLU A 227 -8.16 -31.10 1.27
C GLU A 227 -6.85 -30.55 1.84
N ASN A 228 -6.18 -31.37 2.65
CA ASN A 228 -4.97 -30.98 3.40
C ASN A 228 -5.17 -29.72 4.27
N CYS A 229 -6.40 -29.46 4.72
CA CYS A 229 -6.75 -28.36 5.63
C CYS A 229 -7.01 -28.90 7.04
N TYR A 230 -6.46 -28.24 8.05
CA TYR A 230 -6.58 -28.65 9.46
C TYR A 230 -7.07 -27.48 10.32
N ARG A 231 -7.76 -27.80 11.43
CA ARG A 231 -8.07 -26.81 12.46
C ARG A 231 -6.78 -26.50 13.19
N THR A 232 -6.25 -25.29 13.01
CA THR A 232 -5.06 -24.86 13.74
C THR A 232 -5.47 -24.49 15.16
N PRO A 233 -4.77 -24.98 16.20
CA PRO A 233 -5.02 -24.54 17.56
C PRO A 233 -4.71 -23.05 17.70
N VAL A 234 -5.60 -22.34 18.38
CA VAL A 234 -5.48 -20.90 18.64
C VAL A 234 -5.49 -20.70 20.14
N TYR A 235 -4.59 -19.86 20.65
CA TYR A 235 -4.42 -19.61 22.08
C TYR A 235 -4.62 -18.14 22.43
N CYS A 236 -5.08 -17.91 23.67
CA CYS A 236 -5.20 -16.57 24.21
C CYS A 236 -3.80 -15.96 24.44
N PRO A 237 -3.51 -14.75 23.94
CA PRO A 237 -2.18 -14.13 24.09
C PRO A 237 -1.87 -13.67 25.52
N ARG A 238 -2.83 -13.76 26.44
CA ARG A 238 -2.66 -13.34 27.84
C ARG A 238 -2.45 -14.51 28.79
N CYS A 239 -3.21 -15.58 28.64
CA CYS A 239 -3.17 -16.73 29.54
C CYS A 239 -2.77 -18.03 28.85
N HIS A 240 -2.52 -18.01 27.54
CA HIS A 240 -2.12 -19.15 26.70
C HIS A 240 -3.08 -20.34 26.73
N GLU A 241 -4.33 -20.13 27.16
CA GLU A 241 -5.39 -21.14 27.13
C GLU A 241 -5.87 -21.37 25.69
N GLU A 242 -6.16 -22.62 25.33
CA GLU A 242 -6.70 -22.93 24.00
C GLU A 242 -8.11 -22.33 23.83
N TRP A 243 -8.33 -21.73 22.67
CA TRP A 243 -9.59 -21.10 22.29
C TRP A 243 -10.42 -21.99 21.35
N GLY A 244 -11.74 -21.80 21.41
CA GLY A 244 -12.68 -22.36 20.46
C GLY A 244 -13.01 -23.82 20.76
N LEU A 245 -12.86 -24.22 22.03
CA LEU A 245 -13.35 -25.49 22.55
C LEU A 245 -14.88 -25.42 22.71
N LEU A 246 -15.59 -26.52 22.47
CA LEU A 246 -17.05 -26.58 22.62
C LEU A 246 -17.50 -26.22 24.05
N THR A 247 -16.68 -26.51 25.06
CA THR A 247 -16.91 -26.17 26.46
C THR A 247 -16.96 -24.65 26.72
N GLN A 248 -16.38 -23.84 25.82
CA GLN A 248 -16.38 -22.39 25.90
C GLN A 248 -17.59 -21.76 25.19
N GLY A 249 -18.54 -22.57 24.69
CA GLY A 249 -19.71 -22.10 23.97
C GLY A 249 -19.42 -21.53 22.57
N CYS A 250 -18.23 -21.81 22.03
CA CYS A 250 -17.86 -21.44 20.66
C CYS A 250 -18.37 -22.49 19.67
N GLU A 251 -19.08 -22.05 18.64
CA GLU A 251 -19.52 -22.93 17.57
C GLU A 251 -18.33 -23.24 16.63
N PRO A 252 -18.28 -24.41 15.97
CA PRO A 252 -17.15 -24.75 15.10
C PRO A 252 -16.87 -23.70 14.02
N PHE A 253 -17.92 -23.09 13.45
CA PHE A 253 -17.78 -22.06 12.43
C PHE A 253 -17.32 -20.69 12.96
N ASP A 254 -17.32 -20.44 14.27
CA ASP A 254 -16.69 -19.24 14.85
C ASP A 254 -15.18 -19.19 14.53
N TYR A 255 -14.56 -20.36 14.34
CA TYR A 255 -13.19 -20.48 13.85
C TYR A 255 -13.01 -19.77 12.49
N ASN A 256 -13.94 -19.97 11.55
CA ASN A 256 -13.85 -19.33 10.23
C ASN A 256 -13.81 -17.80 10.37
N PHE A 257 -14.69 -17.25 11.23
CA PHE A 257 -14.79 -15.81 11.46
C PHE A 257 -13.61 -15.22 12.20
N LEU A 258 -13.05 -15.96 13.16
CA LEU A 258 -11.81 -15.56 13.82
C LEU A 258 -10.69 -15.51 12.79
N MET A 259 -10.46 -16.58 12.03
CA MET A 259 -9.34 -16.72 11.10
C MET A 259 -9.42 -15.71 9.94
N MET A 260 -10.62 -15.48 9.39
CA MET A 260 -10.85 -14.42 8.40
C MET A 260 -10.70 -13.00 8.96
N GLY A 261 -10.50 -12.84 10.28
CA GLY A 261 -10.35 -11.56 10.94
C GLY A 261 -11.63 -10.73 10.97
N LEU A 262 -12.79 -11.39 10.95
CA LEU A 262 -14.09 -10.74 10.92
C LEU A 262 -14.62 -10.41 12.32
N LYS A 263 -14.23 -11.20 13.32
CA LYS A 263 -14.72 -11.11 14.70
C LYS A 263 -13.58 -11.23 15.71
N THR A 264 -13.70 -10.49 16.80
CA THR A 264 -12.89 -10.66 18.01
C THR A 264 -13.68 -11.44 19.06
N PHE A 265 -12.97 -12.14 19.92
CA PHE A 265 -13.54 -13.00 20.95
C PHE A 265 -12.92 -12.70 22.30
N HIS A 266 -13.65 -13.00 23.36
CA HIS A 266 -13.16 -12.90 24.73
C HIS A 266 -12.69 -14.28 25.17
N CYS A 267 -11.52 -14.34 25.81
CA CYS A 267 -11.07 -15.55 26.47
C CYS A 267 -12.03 -15.93 27.60
N ALA A 268 -12.51 -17.17 27.63
CA ALA A 268 -13.38 -17.66 28.69
C ALA A 268 -12.71 -17.63 30.08
N THR A 269 -11.38 -17.75 30.13
CA THR A 269 -10.61 -17.79 31.38
C THR A 269 -10.25 -16.41 31.91
N CYS A 270 -9.64 -15.55 31.09
CA CYS A 270 -9.09 -14.26 31.53
C CYS A 270 -9.84 -13.03 31.01
N LEU A 271 -10.95 -13.24 30.29
CA LEU A 271 -11.81 -12.21 29.68
C LEU A 271 -11.08 -11.23 28.74
N PHE A 272 -9.86 -11.57 28.33
CA PHE A 272 -9.09 -10.76 27.39
C PHE A 272 -9.70 -10.85 25.99
N GLU A 273 -9.95 -9.71 25.36
CA GLU A 273 -10.40 -9.63 23.97
C GLU A 273 -9.23 -9.80 23.00
N PHE A 274 -9.35 -10.72 22.06
CA PHE A 274 -8.36 -10.96 21.00
C PHE A 274 -9.03 -11.32 19.67
N GLY A 275 -8.34 -11.08 18.56
CA GLY A 275 -8.72 -11.51 17.20
C GLY A 275 -7.60 -12.28 16.51
N CYS A 276 -7.77 -12.59 15.23
CA CYS A 276 -6.81 -13.34 14.41
C CYS A 276 -5.34 -12.91 14.57
N VAL A 277 -5.01 -11.62 14.44
CA VAL A 277 -3.60 -11.18 14.40
C VAL A 277 -2.99 -11.12 15.80
N THR A 278 -3.81 -10.91 16.82
CA THR A 278 -3.37 -10.85 18.22
C THR A 278 -3.34 -12.22 18.90
N ALA A 279 -3.99 -13.23 18.31
CA ALA A 279 -4.02 -14.57 18.86
C ALA A 279 -2.70 -15.30 18.57
N GLU A 280 -2.36 -16.26 19.42
CA GLU A 280 -1.22 -17.13 19.19
C GLU A 280 -1.69 -18.36 18.40
N HIS A 281 -1.10 -18.60 17.24
CA HIS A 281 -1.43 -19.74 16.39
C HIS A 281 -0.38 -20.82 16.51
N ALA A 282 -0.83 -22.07 16.57
CA ALA A 282 0.05 -23.23 16.56
C ALA A 282 -0.08 -24.05 15.27
N CYS A 283 1.04 -24.66 14.88
CA CYS A 283 1.04 -25.61 13.76
C CYS A 283 0.23 -26.86 14.11
N PRO A 284 -0.64 -27.37 13.22
CA PRO A 284 -1.45 -28.56 13.48
C PRO A 284 -0.64 -29.87 13.50
N HIS A 285 0.61 -29.84 13.03
CA HIS A 285 1.48 -31.03 12.96
C HIS A 285 2.53 -31.09 14.07
N CYS A 286 3.16 -29.96 14.43
CA CYS A 286 4.21 -29.92 15.45
C CYS A 286 3.82 -29.17 16.71
N HIS A 287 2.62 -28.57 16.76
CA HIS A 287 2.05 -27.85 17.91
C HIS A 287 2.91 -26.71 18.47
N VAL A 288 3.95 -26.28 17.75
CA VAL A 288 4.75 -25.11 18.11
C VAL A 288 3.89 -23.86 17.99
N ILE A 289 3.79 -23.11 19.10
CA ILE A 289 3.05 -21.86 19.24
C ILE A 289 3.90 -20.70 18.69
N GLY A 290 3.25 -19.69 18.13
CA GLY A 290 3.92 -18.49 17.63
C GLY A 290 4.13 -18.49 16.11
N VAL A 291 3.29 -19.23 15.38
CA VAL A 291 3.27 -19.17 13.92
C VAL A 291 2.66 -17.82 13.49
N ASP A 292 3.41 -17.02 12.75
CA ASP A 292 2.95 -15.73 12.21
C ASP A 292 1.79 -15.95 11.23
N TYR A 293 0.57 -15.62 11.66
CA TYR A 293 -0.67 -15.75 10.89
C TYR A 293 -1.21 -14.40 10.43
N HIS A 294 -1.79 -14.35 9.24
CA HIS A 294 -2.54 -13.21 8.75
C HIS A 294 -3.84 -13.65 8.06
N PRO A 295 -4.96 -12.90 8.17
CA PRO A 295 -6.26 -13.32 7.61
C PRO A 295 -6.26 -13.66 6.11
N ALA A 296 -5.38 -13.01 5.34
CA ALA A 296 -5.19 -13.32 3.92
C ALA A 296 -4.68 -14.75 3.64
N ASP A 297 -4.09 -15.40 4.65
CA ASP A 297 -3.63 -16.79 4.57
C ASP A 297 -4.77 -17.78 4.75
N TYR A 298 -5.96 -17.36 5.20
CA TYR A 298 -7.06 -18.28 5.53
C TYR A 298 -7.43 -19.19 4.36
N HIS A 299 -7.36 -18.68 3.13
CA HIS A 299 -7.69 -19.42 1.91
C HIS A 299 -6.47 -20.05 1.22
N ARG A 300 -5.32 -20.11 1.89
CA ARG A 300 -4.06 -20.61 1.33
C ARG A 300 -3.53 -21.77 2.15
N HIS A 301 -2.77 -22.65 1.51
CA HIS A 301 -1.89 -23.58 2.20
C HIS A 301 -0.59 -22.86 2.56
N VAL A 302 -0.19 -23.00 3.82
CA VAL A 302 1.02 -22.40 4.39
C VAL A 302 1.99 -23.48 4.84
N THR A 303 3.29 -23.20 4.71
CA THR A 303 4.36 -24.07 5.22
C THR A 303 4.69 -23.69 6.65
N CYS A 304 4.72 -24.67 7.54
CA CYS A 304 5.19 -24.46 8.90
C CYS A 304 6.69 -24.08 8.90
N PRO A 305 7.11 -22.99 9.57
CA PRO A 305 8.52 -22.62 9.66
C PRO A 305 9.37 -23.61 10.49
N HIS A 306 8.73 -24.43 11.33
CA HIS A 306 9.45 -25.37 12.22
C HIS A 306 9.53 -26.79 11.68
N CYS A 307 8.44 -27.32 11.10
CA CYS A 307 8.40 -28.71 10.63
C CYS A 307 8.32 -28.83 9.10
N HIS A 308 8.31 -27.70 8.38
CA HIS A 308 8.27 -27.61 6.91
C HIS A 308 7.11 -28.33 6.22
N ARG A 309 6.10 -28.79 6.97
CA ARG A 309 4.88 -29.37 6.41
C ARG A 309 3.93 -28.28 5.92
N ILE A 310 3.31 -28.55 4.78
CA ILE A 310 2.32 -27.68 4.14
C ILE A 310 0.94 -28.08 4.65
N TYR A 311 0.17 -27.10 5.13
CA TYR A 311 -1.20 -27.30 5.59
C TYR A 311 -2.08 -26.09 5.26
N GLY A 312 -3.35 -26.31 5.01
CA GLY A 312 -4.36 -25.25 4.89
C GLY A 312 -5.13 -25.07 6.20
N PHE A 313 -5.89 -23.99 6.29
CA PHE A 313 -6.80 -23.76 7.40
C PHE A 313 -8.15 -24.40 7.12
N TYR A 314 -8.75 -25.08 8.10
CA TYR A 314 -10.05 -25.73 7.92
C TYR A 314 -11.19 -24.72 7.75
N MET A 315 -12.13 -25.02 6.84
CA MET A 315 -13.37 -24.26 6.69
C MET A 315 -14.56 -25.09 7.15
N TYR A 316 -15.21 -24.67 8.23
CA TYR A 316 -16.46 -25.27 8.65
C TYR A 316 -17.59 -24.84 7.72
N SER A 317 -18.47 -25.77 7.34
CA SER A 317 -19.67 -25.43 6.58
C SER A 317 -20.66 -24.66 7.45
N MET A 318 -21.44 -23.79 6.82
CA MET A 318 -22.45 -22.98 7.48
C MET A 318 -23.73 -22.96 6.66
N SER A 319 -24.87 -22.87 7.35
CA SER A 319 -26.15 -22.65 6.66
C SER A 319 -26.24 -21.20 6.18
N ALA A 320 -26.91 -20.99 5.04
CA ALA A 320 -27.12 -19.65 4.47
C ALA A 320 -27.85 -18.70 5.44
N ARG A 321 -28.74 -19.25 6.28
CA ARG A 321 -29.43 -18.49 7.33
C ARG A 321 -28.43 -17.94 8.36
N ARG A 322 -27.57 -18.81 8.92
CA ARG A 322 -26.54 -18.41 9.88
C ARG A 322 -25.58 -17.41 9.26
N GLU A 323 -25.17 -17.63 8.02
CA GLU A 323 -24.30 -16.68 7.31
C GLU A 323 -24.93 -15.28 7.19
N LYS A 324 -26.23 -15.20 6.87
CA LYS A 324 -26.97 -13.94 6.81
C LYS A 324 -27.04 -13.25 8.18
N GLU A 325 -27.35 -13.99 9.24
CA GLU A 325 -27.38 -13.48 10.63
C GLU A 325 -26.00 -12.94 11.04
N TYR A 326 -24.92 -13.65 10.70
CA TYR A 326 -23.55 -13.22 11.00
C TYR A 326 -23.13 -11.98 10.21
N ARG A 327 -23.46 -11.89 8.91
CA ARG A 327 -23.20 -10.68 8.11
C ARG A 327 -23.86 -9.45 8.72
N ALA A 328 -25.12 -9.58 9.16
CA ALA A 328 -25.83 -8.52 9.86
C ALA A 328 -25.15 -8.16 11.20
N ALA A 329 -24.74 -9.16 11.99
CA ALA A 329 -24.04 -8.93 13.25
C ALA A 329 -22.67 -8.25 13.08
N ILE A 330 -21.91 -8.62 12.04
CA ILE A 330 -20.62 -7.98 11.69
C ILE A 330 -20.86 -6.51 11.36
N ARG A 331 -21.81 -6.20 10.47
CA ARG A 331 -22.14 -4.81 10.11
C ARG A 331 -22.55 -4.02 11.36
N ALA A 332 -23.47 -4.55 12.17
CA ALA A 332 -23.90 -3.90 13.41
C ALA A 332 -22.75 -3.65 14.40
N SER A 333 -21.82 -4.60 14.53
CA SER A 333 -20.62 -4.44 15.37
C SER A 333 -19.71 -3.32 14.86
N GLN A 334 -19.51 -3.21 13.54
CA GLN A 334 -18.74 -2.13 12.94
C GLN A 334 -19.40 -0.76 13.16
N GLU A 335 -20.72 -0.67 12.97
CA GLU A 335 -21.48 0.56 13.24
C GLU A 335 -21.33 0.98 14.71
N ALA A 336 -21.45 0.03 15.64
CA ALA A 336 -21.28 0.29 17.08
C ALA A 336 -19.86 0.74 17.43
N LYS A 337 -18.82 0.08 16.88
CA LYS A 337 -17.41 0.46 17.09
C LYS A 337 -17.13 1.89 16.58
N LEU A 338 -17.64 2.24 15.40
CA LEU A 338 -17.50 3.59 14.84
C LEU A 338 -18.21 4.64 15.69
N GLN A 339 -19.39 4.31 16.22
CA GLN A 339 -20.12 5.20 17.11
C GLN A 339 -19.37 5.41 18.44
N GLU A 340 -18.86 4.35 19.06
CA GLU A 340 -18.10 4.46 20.30
C GLU A 340 -16.79 5.22 20.09
N LYS A 341 -16.10 4.99 18.97
CA LYS A 341 -14.91 5.76 18.59
C LYS A 341 -15.23 7.24 18.43
N ALA A 342 -16.29 7.58 17.71
CA ALA A 342 -16.73 8.98 17.56
C ALA A 342 -17.05 9.62 18.92
N ARG A 343 -17.74 8.91 19.81
CA ARG A 343 -18.06 9.38 21.17
C ARG A 343 -16.80 9.57 22.01
N ARG A 344 -15.82 8.66 21.90
CA ARG A 344 -14.53 8.76 22.58
C ARG A 344 -13.71 9.94 22.06
N ASP A 345 -13.65 10.12 20.74
CA ASP A 345 -12.93 11.23 20.11
C ASP A 345 -13.56 12.58 20.49
N GLU A 346 -14.89 12.67 20.57
CA GLU A 346 -15.58 13.88 21.02
C GLU A 346 -15.33 14.19 22.49
N ARG A 347 -15.33 13.16 23.36
CA ARG A 347 -14.94 13.31 24.77
C ARG A 347 -13.48 13.76 24.88
N SER A 348 -12.60 13.19 24.07
CA SER A 348 -11.19 13.55 24.01
C SER A 348 -10.98 15.00 23.57
N LYS A 349 -11.66 15.44 22.50
CA LYS A 349 -11.63 16.85 22.04
C LYS A 349 -12.14 17.83 23.10
N ARG A 350 -13.21 17.49 23.81
CA ARG A 350 -13.72 18.30 24.94
C ARG A 350 -12.76 18.32 26.12
N ALA A 351 -12.01 17.25 26.34
CA ALA A 351 -10.98 17.19 27.36
C ALA A 351 -9.73 17.98 26.93
N SER A 352 -9.30 17.88 25.67
CA SER A 352 -8.13 18.60 25.15
C SER A 352 -8.36 20.11 25.09
N HIS A 353 -9.56 20.57 24.72
CA HIS A 353 -9.93 21.98 24.80
C HIS A 353 -9.88 22.51 26.23
N ARG A 354 -10.26 21.69 27.21
CA ARG A 354 -10.10 22.05 28.63
C ARG A 354 -8.64 22.05 29.09
N ARG A 355 -7.81 21.13 28.59
CA ARG A 355 -6.38 21.06 28.91
C ARG A 355 -5.55 22.17 28.27
N GLN A 356 -5.85 22.60 27.04
CA GLN A 356 -5.19 23.73 26.39
C GLN A 356 -5.44 25.05 27.13
N ALA A 357 -6.53 25.16 27.89
CA ALA A 357 -6.78 26.32 28.75
C ALA A 357 -6.02 26.27 30.10
N VAL A 358 -5.40 25.13 30.45
CA VAL A 358 -4.81 24.86 31.78
C VAL A 358 -3.43 24.20 31.64
N GLN A 359 -2.62 24.68 30.69
CA GLN A 359 -1.37 24.01 30.31
C GLN A 359 -0.20 24.21 31.30
N ASP A 360 -0.33 25.12 32.27
CA ASP A 360 0.69 25.38 33.31
C ASP A 360 0.50 24.58 34.63
N ASP A 361 -0.60 23.82 34.81
CA ASP A 361 -0.98 23.26 36.14
C ASP A 361 -1.03 21.71 36.23
N ASP A 362 -0.56 20.92 35.25
CA ASP A 362 -0.82 19.45 35.26
C ASP A 362 -0.16 18.69 36.43
N THR A 363 0.98 19.18 36.93
CA THR A 363 1.66 18.61 38.12
C THR A 363 0.98 19.04 39.42
N GLN A 364 0.69 20.33 39.56
CA GLN A 364 -0.06 20.88 40.69
C GLN A 364 -1.49 20.32 40.77
N GLY A 365 -2.13 20.04 39.64
CA GLY A 365 -3.44 19.38 39.56
C GLY A 365 -3.39 17.95 40.11
N LYS A 366 -2.35 17.17 39.75
CA LYS A 366 -2.15 15.82 40.30
C LYS A 366 -1.81 15.86 41.79
N GLU A 367 -1.06 16.85 42.24
CA GLU A 367 -0.78 17.05 43.67
C GLU A 367 -2.05 17.36 44.46
N LYS A 368 -2.93 18.25 43.96
CA LYS A 368 -4.25 18.50 44.56
C LYS A 368 -5.10 17.23 44.60
N LEU A 369 -5.14 16.44 43.52
CA LEU A 369 -5.88 15.17 43.49
C LEU A 369 -5.31 14.13 44.48
N PHE A 370 -3.99 14.10 44.66
CA PHE A 370 -3.34 13.25 45.67
C PHE A 370 -3.75 13.66 47.08
N VAL A 371 -3.68 14.96 47.40
CA VAL A 371 -4.10 15.52 48.70
C VAL A 371 -5.58 15.22 48.98
N MET A 372 -6.46 15.35 47.98
CA MET A 372 -7.89 15.03 48.07
C MET A 372 -8.21 13.52 48.13
N ASN A 373 -7.19 12.65 48.23
CA ASN A 373 -7.34 11.20 48.23
C ASN A 373 -8.05 10.62 46.98
N LEU A 374 -7.84 11.27 45.83
CA LEU A 374 -8.32 10.81 44.51
C LEU A 374 -7.22 10.14 43.68
N LEU A 375 -5.96 10.23 44.14
CA LEU A 375 -4.83 9.44 43.65
C LEU A 375 -4.20 8.71 44.85
N ASP A 376 -4.03 7.40 44.73
CA ASP A 376 -3.44 6.57 45.80
C ASP A 376 -1.92 6.62 45.82
N VAL A 377 -1.31 7.17 44.76
CA VAL A 377 0.13 7.19 44.55
C VAL A 377 0.62 8.63 44.51
N CYS A 378 1.70 8.94 45.22
CA CYS A 378 2.31 10.25 45.16
C CYS A 378 2.77 10.58 43.73
N PRO A 379 2.31 11.70 43.12
CA PRO A 379 2.61 12.03 41.73
C PRO A 379 4.09 12.40 41.49
N ARG A 380 4.85 12.69 42.55
CA ARG A 380 6.29 12.99 42.49
C ARG A 380 7.13 11.72 42.55
N CYS A 381 7.11 11.03 43.70
CA CYS A 381 8.01 9.90 43.99
C CYS A 381 7.42 8.50 43.77
N GLY A 382 6.10 8.38 43.57
CA GLY A 382 5.47 7.08 43.38
C GLY A 382 5.19 6.29 44.66
N ASP A 383 5.34 6.87 45.86
CA ASP A 383 5.05 6.16 47.11
C ASP A 383 3.54 5.91 47.25
N VAL A 384 3.17 4.68 47.62
CA VAL A 384 1.80 4.18 47.86
C VAL A 384 1.44 4.11 49.34
N ASP A 385 2.44 4.08 50.22
CA ASP A 385 2.27 3.87 51.66
C ASP A 385 2.08 5.19 52.43
N VAL A 386 1.48 6.19 51.78
CA VAL A 386 1.15 7.46 52.43
C VAL A 386 -0.25 7.35 53.03
N ASP A 387 -0.39 7.76 54.29
CA ASP A 387 -1.66 7.79 55.00
C ASP A 387 -2.74 8.54 54.18
N SER A 388 -4.01 8.13 54.31
CA SER A 388 -5.12 8.65 53.50
C SER A 388 -5.63 10.00 53.98
N SER A 389 -5.19 10.49 55.14
CA SER A 389 -5.54 11.83 55.63
C SER A 389 -4.91 12.93 54.77
N GLU A 390 -5.66 14.02 54.60
CA GLU A 390 -5.25 15.18 53.81
C GLU A 390 -3.93 15.77 54.34
N ASP A 391 -3.83 15.94 55.66
CA ASP A 391 -2.66 16.51 56.33
C ASP A 391 -1.39 15.67 56.11
N ALA A 392 -1.50 14.33 56.19
CA ALA A 392 -0.36 13.45 55.97
C ALA A 392 0.13 13.47 54.52
N ARG A 393 -0.78 13.65 53.56
CA ARG A 393 -0.46 13.74 52.13
C ARG A 393 0.15 15.08 51.75
N VAL A 394 -0.32 16.18 52.34
CA VAL A 394 0.32 17.50 52.22
C VAL A 394 1.73 17.45 52.79
N ALA A 395 1.89 16.94 54.01
CA ALA A 395 3.19 16.79 54.65
C ALA A 395 4.14 15.90 53.84
N HIS A 396 3.62 14.83 53.23
CA HIS A 396 4.41 14.00 52.32
C HIS A 396 4.88 14.79 51.08
N LEU A 397 4.00 15.54 50.41
CA LEU A 397 4.38 16.33 49.23
C LEU A 397 5.45 17.38 49.55
N ASP A 398 5.34 18.04 50.70
CA ASP A 398 6.32 19.03 51.16
C ASP A 398 7.69 18.39 51.45
N ALA A 399 7.70 17.18 52.03
CA ALA A 399 8.91 16.41 52.29
C ALA A 399 9.43 15.61 51.07
N CYS A 400 8.69 15.57 49.96
CA CYS A 400 8.99 14.76 48.78
C CYS A 400 10.09 15.40 47.91
N VAL A 401 11.34 15.30 48.36
CA VAL A 401 12.53 15.87 47.71
C VAL A 401 13.55 14.85 47.22
N ASP A 402 13.29 13.55 47.40
CA ASP A 402 14.20 12.48 46.97
C ASP A 402 14.29 12.40 45.44
N VAL A 403 15.34 13.03 44.90
CA VAL A 403 15.61 13.12 43.46
C VAL A 403 15.74 11.73 42.82
N ALA A 404 16.29 10.74 43.53
CA ALA A 404 16.48 9.40 42.99
C ALA A 404 15.15 8.65 42.86
N LYS A 405 14.29 8.70 43.91
CA LYS A 405 12.94 8.15 43.84
C LYS A 405 12.09 8.84 42.78
N ILE A 406 12.10 10.18 42.74
CA ILE A 406 11.37 10.96 41.73
C ILE A 406 11.81 10.58 40.31
N LYS A 407 13.12 10.44 40.05
CA LYS A 407 13.62 10.03 38.74
C LYS A 407 13.19 8.61 38.36
N ARG A 408 13.23 7.66 39.30
CA ARG A 408 12.77 6.27 39.08
C ARG A 408 11.28 6.22 38.75
N HIS A 409 10.46 6.95 39.51
CA HIS A 409 9.02 7.01 39.27
C HIS A 409 8.71 7.63 37.90
N ARG A 410 9.35 8.75 37.53
CA ARG A 410 9.21 9.34 36.20
C ARG A 410 9.59 8.37 35.07
N ALA A 411 10.66 7.60 35.25
CA ALA A 411 11.06 6.57 34.28
C ALA A 411 10.01 5.45 34.16
N MET A 412 9.47 4.96 35.28
CA MET A 412 8.41 3.94 35.28
C MET A 412 7.12 4.46 34.62
N VAL A 413 6.72 5.69 34.92
CA VAL A 413 5.55 6.33 34.29
C VAL A 413 5.77 6.45 32.78
N ALA A 414 6.94 6.90 32.33
CA ALA A 414 7.26 6.99 30.90
C ALA A 414 7.25 5.62 30.20
N GLU A 415 7.79 4.57 30.83
CA GLU A 415 7.77 3.20 30.29
C GLU A 415 6.34 2.64 30.19
N THR A 416 5.53 2.86 31.23
CA THR A 416 4.13 2.42 31.23
C THR A 416 3.29 3.18 30.20
N GLU A 417 3.53 4.48 30.02
CA GLU A 417 2.94 5.28 28.94
C GLU A 417 3.33 4.73 27.57
N GLN A 418 4.62 4.48 27.31
CA GLN A 418 5.09 3.88 26.06
C GLN A 418 4.45 2.50 25.79
N ARG A 419 4.34 1.65 26.81
CA ARG A 419 3.68 0.34 26.69
C ARG A 419 2.19 0.49 26.38
N ASN A 420 1.52 1.45 27.01
CA ASN A 420 0.11 1.74 26.76
C ASN A 420 -0.11 2.30 25.34
N GLU A 421 0.79 3.17 24.86
CA GLU A 421 0.79 3.68 23.49
C GLU A 421 1.01 2.56 22.46
N ALA A 422 2.01 1.68 22.69
CA ALA A 422 2.26 0.53 21.84
C ALA A 422 1.04 -0.41 21.77
N ARG A 423 0.40 -0.65 22.91
CA ARG A 423 -0.84 -1.44 22.99
C ARG A 423 -2.01 -0.77 22.26
N ALA A 424 -2.17 0.55 22.40
CA ALA A 424 -3.19 1.30 21.68
C ALA A 424 -2.94 1.28 20.16
N ALA A 425 -1.68 1.38 19.73
CA ALA A 425 -1.30 1.27 18.33
C ALA A 425 -1.56 -0.14 17.76
N ALA A 426 -1.28 -1.20 18.52
CA ALA A 426 -1.59 -2.56 18.13
C ALA A 426 -3.11 -2.80 18.01
N ALA A 427 -3.90 -2.30 18.98
CA ALA A 427 -5.36 -2.36 18.91
C ALA A 427 -5.91 -1.60 17.69
N ALA A 428 -5.39 -0.41 17.40
CA ALA A 428 -5.78 0.36 16.22
C ALA A 428 -5.45 -0.38 14.90
N LYS A 429 -4.31 -1.07 14.83
CA LYS A 429 -3.95 -1.92 13.69
C LYS A 429 -4.91 -3.10 13.54
N GLN A 430 -5.24 -3.78 14.64
CA GLN A 430 -6.22 -4.88 14.65
C GLN A 430 -7.59 -4.40 14.16
N ASP A 431 -8.06 -3.27 14.66
CA ASP A 431 -9.33 -2.66 14.23
C ASP A 431 -9.30 -2.29 12.74
N ALA A 432 -8.18 -1.79 12.22
CA ALA A 432 -8.03 -1.49 10.80
C ALA A 432 -8.07 -2.76 9.94
N VAL A 433 -7.34 -3.82 10.32
CA VAL A 433 -7.37 -5.11 9.60
C VAL A 433 -8.77 -5.71 9.64
N GLN A 434 -9.40 -5.75 10.82
CA GLN A 434 -10.75 -6.25 10.97
C GLN A 434 -11.74 -5.43 10.14
N ASN A 435 -11.63 -4.09 10.15
CA ASN A 435 -12.55 -3.26 9.40
C ASN A 435 -12.47 -3.50 7.88
N ALA A 436 -11.25 -3.63 7.35
CA ALA A 436 -11.04 -3.96 5.94
C ALA A 436 -11.55 -5.36 5.59
N ALA A 437 -11.25 -6.36 6.43
CA ALA A 437 -11.68 -7.74 6.22
C ALA A 437 -13.21 -7.87 6.24
N SER A 438 -13.86 -7.25 7.23
CA SER A 438 -15.32 -7.19 7.33
C SER A 438 -15.94 -6.48 6.14
N TRP A 439 -15.40 -5.34 5.68
CA TRP A 439 -15.91 -4.66 4.49
C TRP A 439 -15.78 -5.54 3.24
N ALA A 440 -14.64 -6.20 3.03
CA ALA A 440 -14.45 -7.13 1.92
C ALA A 440 -15.45 -8.30 1.99
N TYR A 441 -15.64 -8.88 3.17
CA TYR A 441 -16.59 -9.98 3.41
C TYR A 441 -18.05 -9.60 3.18
N LEU A 442 -18.44 -8.35 3.48
CA LEU A 442 -19.77 -7.80 3.19
C LEU A 442 -20.01 -7.54 1.69
N GLY A 443 -19.07 -7.96 0.82
CA GLY A 443 -19.14 -7.79 -0.63
C GLY A 443 -18.46 -6.53 -1.13
N ALA A 444 -17.64 -5.90 -0.27
CA ALA A 444 -16.89 -4.69 -0.58
C ALA A 444 -17.78 -3.59 -1.15
N LYS A 445 -19.05 -3.44 -0.74
CA LYS A 445 -19.98 -2.53 -1.44
C LYS A 445 -19.56 -1.08 -1.34
N SER A 446 -19.81 -0.29 -2.40
CA SER A 446 -19.65 1.18 -2.38
C SER A 446 -20.49 1.82 -1.26
N ALA A 447 -21.69 1.28 -1.02
CA ALA A 447 -22.60 1.70 0.04
C ALA A 447 -22.02 1.57 1.45
N ASP A 448 -21.07 0.66 1.67
CA ASP A 448 -20.44 0.40 2.98
C ASP A 448 -19.09 1.13 3.15
N MET A 449 -18.64 1.91 2.15
CA MET A 449 -17.35 2.63 2.25
C MET A 449 -17.31 3.64 3.39
N TRP A 450 -18.46 4.13 3.85
CA TRP A 450 -18.52 5.01 5.01
C TRP A 450 -18.12 4.30 6.32
N LEU A 451 -18.03 2.96 6.35
CA LEU A 451 -17.52 2.21 7.50
C LEU A 451 -15.98 2.23 7.59
N LEU A 452 -15.29 2.50 6.49
CA LEU A 452 -13.82 2.48 6.42
C LEU A 452 -13.18 3.69 7.11
N SER A 453 -11.98 3.51 7.65
CA SER A 453 -11.18 4.60 8.21
C SER A 453 -10.62 5.51 7.11
N LEU A 454 -10.23 6.73 7.47
CA LEU A 454 -9.60 7.66 6.52
C LEU A 454 -8.32 7.08 5.92
N GLU A 455 -7.51 6.40 6.72
CA GLU A 455 -6.28 5.75 6.27
C GLU A 455 -6.55 4.64 5.25
N GLN A 456 -7.58 3.83 5.48
CA GLN A 456 -8.00 2.80 4.52
C GLN A 456 -8.49 3.42 3.21
N LEU A 457 -9.25 4.51 3.28
CA LEU A 457 -9.71 5.24 2.10
C LEU A 457 -8.53 5.84 1.31
N HIS A 458 -7.50 6.37 1.99
CA HIS A 458 -6.28 6.83 1.33
C HIS A 458 -5.53 5.69 0.64
N GLN A 459 -5.37 4.54 1.31
CA GLN A 459 -4.71 3.37 0.73
C GLN A 459 -5.46 2.88 -0.52
N MET A 460 -6.79 2.83 -0.45
CA MET A 460 -7.63 2.48 -1.61
C MET A 460 -7.52 3.50 -2.74
N ALA A 461 -7.57 4.80 -2.43
CA ALA A 461 -7.42 5.86 -3.44
C ALA A 461 -6.05 5.76 -4.12
N LYS A 462 -4.98 5.52 -3.35
CA LYS A 462 -3.63 5.30 -3.87
C LYS A 462 -3.55 4.08 -4.78
N SER A 463 -4.20 2.97 -4.42
CA SER A 463 -4.22 1.76 -5.27
C SER A 463 -4.94 1.95 -6.61
N TYR A 464 -5.84 2.92 -6.69
CA TYR A 464 -6.51 3.31 -7.92
C TYR A 464 -5.85 4.50 -8.63
N GLU A 465 -4.67 4.93 -8.15
CA GLU A 465 -3.95 6.11 -8.67
C GLU A 465 -4.81 7.39 -8.64
N LEU A 466 -5.69 7.50 -7.64
CA LEU A 466 -6.55 8.65 -7.43
C LEU A 466 -5.90 9.63 -6.45
N GLU A 467 -6.28 10.90 -6.58
CA GLU A 467 -5.91 11.94 -5.61
C GLU A 467 -6.34 11.54 -4.18
N THR A 468 -5.38 11.57 -3.25
CA THR A 468 -5.57 11.19 -1.84
C THR A 468 -5.86 12.37 -0.92
N SER A 469 -5.89 13.60 -1.44
CA SER A 469 -6.22 14.81 -0.68
C SER A 469 -7.73 14.90 -0.40
N GLY A 470 -8.08 15.65 0.64
CA GLY A 470 -9.45 16.06 0.94
C GLY A 470 -10.00 15.51 2.25
N THR A 471 -11.27 15.83 2.50
CA THR A 471 -12.01 15.30 3.65
C THR A 471 -12.45 13.85 3.38
N ARG A 472 -12.84 13.14 4.45
CA ARG A 472 -13.29 11.75 4.36
C ARG A 472 -14.42 11.55 3.35
N ASP A 473 -15.41 12.45 3.34
CA ASP A 473 -16.56 12.40 2.43
C ASP A 473 -16.17 12.69 0.97
N GLU A 474 -15.22 13.59 0.73
CA GLU A 474 -14.68 13.85 -0.62
C GLU A 474 -13.98 12.61 -1.20
N LEU A 475 -13.16 11.94 -0.38
CA LEU A 475 -12.48 10.69 -0.75
C LEU A 475 -13.46 9.57 -1.05
N ILE A 476 -14.47 9.37 -0.19
CA ILE A 476 -15.53 8.38 -0.44
C ILE A 476 -16.22 8.69 -1.76
N ALA A 477 -16.63 9.94 -1.99
CA ALA A 477 -17.32 10.32 -3.22
C ALA A 477 -16.45 10.09 -4.46
N ARG A 478 -15.14 10.34 -4.39
CA ARG A 478 -14.17 10.09 -5.47
C ARG A 478 -14.05 8.60 -5.77
N LEU A 479 -13.87 7.77 -4.74
CA LEU A 479 -13.77 6.32 -4.85
C LEU A 479 -15.04 5.68 -5.41
N VAL A 480 -16.21 6.08 -4.92
CA VAL A 480 -17.50 5.58 -5.41
C VAL A 480 -17.72 5.95 -6.87
N ARG A 481 -17.41 7.19 -7.29
CA ARG A 481 -17.49 7.59 -8.70
C ARG A 481 -16.59 6.74 -9.59
N HIS A 482 -15.33 6.56 -9.19
CA HIS A 482 -14.38 5.76 -9.95
C HIS A 482 -14.85 4.32 -10.10
N ARG A 483 -15.29 3.70 -9.00
CA ARG A 483 -15.76 2.32 -8.99
C ARG A 483 -17.03 2.12 -9.80
N ASN A 484 -18.02 3.00 -9.67
CA ASN A 484 -19.23 2.96 -10.48
C ASN A 484 -18.90 3.12 -11.98
N ALA A 485 -17.90 3.93 -12.33
CA ALA A 485 -17.43 4.06 -13.71
C ALA A 485 -16.74 2.79 -14.22
N LEU A 486 -15.94 2.10 -13.39
CA LEU A 486 -15.36 0.80 -13.72
C LEU A 486 -16.43 -0.28 -13.93
N ASP A 487 -17.41 -0.35 -13.01
CA ASP A 487 -18.52 -1.30 -13.11
C ASP A 487 -19.36 -1.04 -14.36
N SER A 488 -19.62 0.23 -14.68
CA SER A 488 -20.31 0.63 -15.92
C SER A 488 -19.53 0.23 -17.17
N LYS A 489 -18.20 0.43 -17.19
CA LYS A 489 -17.34 0.02 -18.30
C LYS A 489 -17.30 -1.50 -18.48
N ARG A 490 -17.32 -2.28 -17.39
CA ARG A 490 -17.37 -3.75 -17.43
C ARG A 490 -18.70 -4.28 -17.99
N MET A 491 -19.80 -3.59 -17.74
CA MET A 491 -21.14 -3.99 -18.21
C MET A 491 -21.42 -3.62 -19.68
N LEU A 492 -20.71 -2.65 -20.25
CA LEU A 492 -20.86 -2.20 -21.65
C LEU A 492 -20.26 -3.16 -22.69
N GLY A 493 -19.70 -4.30 -22.27
CA GLY A 493 -19.25 -5.37 -23.19
C GLY A 493 -20.39 -6.07 -23.96
N ASN A 494 -21.65 -5.85 -23.57
CA ASN A 494 -22.85 -6.37 -24.26
C ASN A 494 -23.90 -5.26 -24.42
N GLY A 495 -23.74 -4.44 -25.46
CA GLY A 495 -24.80 -3.56 -25.98
C GLY A 495 -25.09 -2.29 -25.19
N GLU A 496 -25.46 -1.24 -25.92
CA GLU A 496 -25.75 0.12 -25.45
C GLU A 496 -26.94 0.15 -24.49
N ALA A 497 -26.70 -0.05 -23.19
CA ALA A 497 -27.64 0.28 -22.14
C ALA A 497 -27.10 1.46 -21.34
N ALA A 498 -27.82 2.59 -21.39
CA ALA A 498 -27.52 3.77 -20.59
C ALA A 498 -27.41 3.39 -19.10
N ALA A 499 -26.32 3.79 -18.44
CA ALA A 499 -26.03 3.51 -17.04
C ALA A 499 -27.15 4.02 -16.13
N LYS A 500 -28.07 3.14 -15.73
CA LYS A 500 -29.05 3.44 -14.67
C LYS A 500 -28.27 3.68 -13.38
N LYS A 501 -28.47 4.83 -12.75
CA LYS A 501 -27.93 5.11 -11.42
C LYS A 501 -28.34 3.95 -10.49
N PRO A 502 -27.40 3.35 -9.73
CA PRO A 502 -27.74 2.26 -8.82
C PRO A 502 -28.80 2.77 -7.83
N ARG A 503 -29.94 2.08 -7.78
CA ARG A 503 -30.98 2.36 -6.79
C ARG A 503 -30.46 1.98 -5.42
N ILE A 504 -30.60 2.87 -4.45
CA ILE A 504 -30.25 2.61 -3.05
C ILE A 504 -31.22 1.56 -2.51
N SER A 505 -30.71 0.42 -2.05
CA SER A 505 -31.52 -0.56 -1.34
C SER A 505 -31.76 -0.09 0.09
N VAL A 506 -32.98 -0.24 0.60
CA VAL A 506 -33.31 0.05 2.00
C VAL A 506 -32.48 -0.81 2.95
N ASP A 507 -32.17 -2.04 2.56
CA ASP A 507 -31.33 -2.97 3.35
C ASP A 507 -29.86 -2.54 3.48
N ASP A 508 -29.41 -1.61 2.65
CA ASP A 508 -28.04 -1.07 2.70
C ASP A 508 -27.98 0.22 3.54
N LEU A 509 -29.11 0.76 4.00
CA LEU A 509 -29.12 1.95 4.84
C LEU A 509 -28.65 1.64 6.27
N PRO A 510 -27.93 2.57 6.93
CA PRO A 510 -27.57 2.43 8.33
C PRO A 510 -28.82 2.36 9.21
N THR A 511 -28.84 1.44 10.17
CA THR A 511 -29.99 1.29 11.08
C THR A 511 -30.07 2.41 12.13
N ASN A 512 -28.96 3.12 12.36
CA ASN A 512 -28.78 4.08 13.45
C ASN A 512 -28.57 5.54 12.98
N MET A 513 -29.11 5.94 11.82
CA MET A 513 -28.91 7.28 11.24
C MET A 513 -29.16 8.44 12.23
N GLU A 514 -30.16 8.31 13.10
CA GLU A 514 -30.49 9.32 14.13
C GLU A 514 -29.45 9.44 15.24
N ARG A 515 -28.56 8.47 15.42
CA ARG A 515 -27.47 8.51 16.41
C ARG A 515 -26.13 8.91 15.79
N MET A 516 -26.05 8.95 14.46
CA MET A 516 -24.83 9.33 13.74
C MET A 516 -24.54 10.83 13.88
N THR A 517 -23.26 11.16 13.80
CA THR A 517 -22.77 12.55 13.71
C THR A 517 -22.97 13.09 12.29
N VAL A 518 -22.96 14.42 12.14
CA VAL A 518 -23.08 15.09 10.83
C VAL A 518 -21.98 14.61 9.86
N ALA A 519 -20.75 14.45 10.35
CA ALA A 519 -19.63 13.96 9.54
C ALA A 519 -19.85 12.53 9.04
N GLN A 520 -20.39 11.64 9.89
CA GLN A 520 -20.72 10.28 9.49
C GLN A 520 -21.85 10.26 8.43
N LEU A 521 -22.89 11.07 8.62
CA LEU A 521 -23.99 11.18 7.65
C LEU A 521 -23.53 11.78 6.31
N MET A 522 -22.57 12.71 6.30
CA MET A 522 -21.94 13.17 5.05
C MET A 522 -21.18 12.05 4.34
N GLY A 523 -20.48 11.20 5.10
CA GLY A 523 -19.83 9.99 4.55
C GLY A 523 -20.84 9.01 3.95
N VAL A 524 -22.00 8.82 4.59
CA VAL A 524 -23.10 7.99 4.06
C VAL A 524 -23.66 8.60 2.77
N CYS A 525 -23.94 9.91 2.75
CA CYS A 525 -24.36 10.60 1.53
C CYS A 525 -23.35 10.41 0.39
N ALA A 526 -22.05 10.54 0.68
CA ALA A 526 -20.98 10.32 -0.29
C ALA A 526 -20.95 8.88 -0.80
N ALA A 527 -21.11 7.89 0.08
CA ALA A 527 -21.12 6.46 -0.25
C ALA A 527 -22.26 6.10 -1.22
N PHE A 528 -23.42 6.73 -1.05
CA PHE A 528 -24.59 6.56 -1.92
C PHE A 528 -24.64 7.52 -3.12
N GLY A 529 -23.68 8.44 -3.25
CA GLY A 529 -23.70 9.46 -4.30
C GLY A 529 -24.83 10.49 -4.17
N VAL A 530 -25.37 10.67 -2.96
CA VAL A 530 -26.45 11.62 -2.65
C VAL A 530 -25.87 13.00 -2.39
N LYS A 531 -26.34 14.01 -3.13
CA LYS A 531 -26.01 15.41 -2.87
C LYS A 531 -27.00 15.98 -1.86
N ALA A 532 -26.54 16.24 -0.64
CA ALA A 532 -27.37 16.87 0.37
C ALA A 532 -27.54 18.38 0.10
N THR A 533 -28.78 18.84 0.13
CA THR A 533 -29.13 20.27 -0.05
C THR A 533 -28.89 21.09 1.21
N LYS A 534 -29.02 20.47 2.39
CA LYS A 534 -28.80 21.08 3.70
C LYS A 534 -27.76 20.26 4.48
N LYS A 535 -26.76 20.93 5.08
CA LYS A 535 -25.71 20.30 5.91
C LYS A 535 -26.13 20.06 7.37
N THR A 536 -27.41 20.24 7.68
CA THR A 536 -27.94 19.90 9.02
C THR A 536 -28.17 18.40 9.11
N LYS A 537 -28.07 17.84 10.32
CA LYS A 537 -28.30 16.40 10.57
C LYS A 537 -29.61 15.91 9.94
N ARG A 538 -30.71 16.61 10.20
CA ARG A 538 -32.04 16.29 9.66
C ARG A 538 -32.09 16.40 8.13
N GLY A 539 -31.49 17.44 7.57
CA GLY A 539 -31.43 17.62 6.11
C GLY A 539 -30.63 16.53 5.40
N LEU A 540 -29.59 15.99 6.05
CA LEU A 540 -28.83 14.86 5.53
C LEU A 540 -29.67 13.57 5.54
N ILE A 541 -30.31 13.25 6.67
CA ILE A 541 -31.20 12.08 6.80
C ILE A 541 -32.33 12.14 5.76
N ASP A 542 -33.01 13.28 5.66
CA ASP A 542 -34.10 13.47 4.70
C ASP A 542 -33.61 13.35 3.24
N SER A 543 -32.35 13.67 2.95
CA SER A 543 -31.77 13.50 1.61
C SER A 543 -31.47 12.02 1.30
N ILE A 544 -31.01 11.26 2.30
CA ILE A 544 -30.75 9.81 2.17
C ILE A 544 -32.07 9.05 1.99
N GLU A 545 -33.07 9.32 2.83
CA GLU A 545 -34.38 8.67 2.74
C GLU A 545 -35.07 8.94 1.40
N ARG A 546 -35.07 10.19 0.92
CA ARG A 546 -35.60 10.53 -0.41
C ARG A 546 -34.87 9.81 -1.54
N ALA A 547 -33.56 9.61 -1.41
CA ALA A 547 -32.80 8.88 -2.42
C ALA A 547 -33.09 7.36 -2.41
N ALA A 548 -33.51 6.80 -1.28
CA ALA A 548 -33.88 5.40 -1.13
C ALA A 548 -35.33 5.08 -1.56
N VAL A 549 -36.29 5.93 -1.21
CA VAL A 549 -37.73 5.70 -1.50
C VAL A 549 -38.20 6.39 -2.79
N GLY A 550 -37.43 7.36 -3.30
CA GLY A 550 -37.85 8.24 -4.40
C GLY A 550 -38.72 9.41 -3.92
N ASN A 551 -39.45 10.06 -4.83
CA ASN A 551 -40.36 11.19 -4.54
C ASN A 551 -41.65 10.78 -3.77
N ALA A 552 -41.62 9.68 -3.02
CA ALA A 552 -42.74 9.35 -2.14
C ALA A 552 -42.70 10.31 -0.94
N ASP A 553 -43.83 10.94 -0.62
CA ASP A 553 -43.94 11.99 0.41
C ASP A 553 -43.71 11.50 1.85
N GLU A 554 -43.56 10.18 2.06
CA GLU A 554 -43.48 9.58 3.39
C GLU A 554 -42.06 9.10 3.74
N PRO A 555 -41.40 9.70 4.75
CA PRO A 555 -40.05 9.32 5.16
C PRO A 555 -40.03 7.95 5.85
N LEU A 556 -38.97 7.15 5.60
CA LEU A 556 -38.82 5.76 6.09
C LEU A 556 -38.95 5.65 7.62
N ARG A 557 -38.46 6.65 8.36
CA ARG A 557 -38.60 6.73 9.82
C ARG A 557 -40.04 6.71 10.34
N LEU A 558 -41.04 7.05 9.51
CA LEU A 558 -42.47 6.99 9.88
C LEU A 558 -43.12 5.64 9.53
N ARG A 559 -42.48 4.80 8.71
CA ARG A 559 -42.99 3.47 8.35
C ARG A 559 -42.58 2.37 9.32
N ASN A 560 -41.52 2.60 10.08
CA ASN A 560 -40.97 1.66 11.07
C ASN A 560 -41.20 2.11 12.53
N ALA A 561 -41.95 3.20 12.74
CA ALA A 561 -42.49 3.60 14.04
C ALA A 561 -43.90 3.04 14.18
#